data_AF-A0A4Y2GJT4-F1
#
_entry.id   AF-A0A4Y2GJT4-F1
#
_cell.length_a   1.000
_cell.length_b   1.000
_cell.length_c   1.000
_cell.angle_alpha   90.00
_cell.angle_beta   90.00
_cell.angle_gamma   90.00
#
_symmetry.space_group_name_H-M   'P 1'
#
loop_
_entity.id
_entity.type
_entity.pdbx_description
1 polymer ?
#
loop_
_entity_poly.entity_id
_entity_poly.type
_entity_poly.pdbx_seq_one_letter_code
_entity_poly.pdbx_strand_id
1 'polypeptide(L)'
;MCYLQEFFSNYHSENDEVINETNVNKCKEQRKRIWIKSKEFETAKLDINYVDNLKTGTKITTCNSSAGCKVTYCCTAGEYRSNECPAGIYLLFHSESSVVSVYETQNEHSNHAGRNRGLSMVAREMVRQLFEDGIRKPNAIVAAFQNRCLKEPKKLKLKNFLVKLRQEKFGPPTIPVKDFNWCDARMDVAVEQRFPTFLVERTT
;
A
#
# COMPACT_ATOMS: atom_id res chain seq x y z
N MET A 1 19.44 54.54 -45.74
CA MET A 1 18.54 55.70 -45.80
C MET A 1 17.32 55.42 -44.94
N CYS A 2 17.07 56.34 -44.02
CA CYS A 2 15.97 56.33 -43.05
C CYS A 2 14.62 56.52 -43.74
N TYR A 3 13.58 55.88 -43.21
CA TYR A 3 12.25 56.50 -43.12
C TYR A 3 11.69 56.25 -41.71
N LEU A 4 11.83 57.29 -40.89
CA LEU A 4 11.12 57.56 -39.64
C LEU A 4 9.67 57.93 -40.02
N GLN A 5 8.63 57.36 -39.40
CA GLN A 5 8.07 57.64 -38.08
C GLN A 5 6.70 58.33 -38.24
N GLU A 6 5.91 58.23 -37.16
CA GLU A 6 4.59 58.80 -36.90
C GLU A 6 3.44 57.84 -37.29
N PHE A 7 2.49 57.52 -36.42
CA PHE A 7 1.77 58.40 -35.50
C PHE A 7 1.19 57.54 -34.37
N PHE A 8 1.64 57.72 -33.13
CA PHE A 8 0.85 57.35 -31.96
C PHE A 8 -0.18 58.47 -31.75
N SER A 9 -1.47 58.14 -31.57
CA SER A 9 -2.34 58.81 -30.58
C SER A 9 -3.78 58.30 -30.64
N ASN A 10 -4.21 57.72 -29.52
CA ASN A 10 -5.52 57.80 -28.88
C ASN A 10 -6.80 57.34 -29.62
N TYR A 11 -7.36 56.23 -29.13
CA TYR A 11 -8.73 56.26 -28.58
C TYR A 11 -8.89 55.18 -27.49
N HIS A 12 -9.55 55.55 -26.38
CA HIS A 12 -9.68 54.81 -25.12
C HIS A 12 -11.15 54.36 -24.93
N SER A 13 -11.34 53.28 -24.15
CA SER A 13 -12.60 52.70 -23.61
C SER A 13 -13.46 51.93 -24.64
N GLU A 14 -13.99 50.72 -24.38
CA GLU A 14 -14.57 50.19 -23.14
C GLU A 14 -14.91 48.69 -23.33
N ASN A 15 -14.81 47.86 -22.26
CA ASN A 15 -15.50 46.56 -22.04
C ASN A 15 -15.30 45.41 -23.08
N ASP A 16 -15.03 44.15 -22.73
CA ASP A 16 -15.54 43.30 -21.66
C ASP A 16 -14.61 42.09 -21.40
N GLU A 17 -14.85 41.43 -20.27
CA GLU A 17 -14.42 40.10 -19.87
C GLU A 17 -13.14 39.97 -19.01
N VAL A 18 -13.39 40.03 -17.70
CA VAL A 18 -12.58 39.44 -16.64
C VAL A 18 -12.34 37.96 -16.93
N ILE A 19 -11.22 37.64 -17.57
CA ILE A 19 -10.68 36.28 -17.57
C ILE A 19 -9.99 36.11 -16.22
N ASN A 20 -10.69 35.49 -15.28
CA ASN A 20 -10.12 35.03 -14.02
C ASN A 20 -8.91 34.13 -14.34
N GLU A 21 -7.72 34.71 -14.26
CA GLU A 21 -6.45 34.02 -14.41
C GLU A 21 -6.37 32.91 -13.36
N THR A 22 -6.59 31.70 -13.85
CA THR A 22 -5.92 30.47 -13.47
C THR A 22 -5.69 30.25 -11.98
N ASN A 23 -6.47 29.32 -11.43
CA ASN A 23 -6.12 28.52 -10.25
C ASN A 23 -4.69 27.96 -10.42
N VAL A 24 -3.68 28.72 -10.00
CA VAL A 24 -2.33 28.20 -9.85
C VAL A 24 -2.42 27.20 -8.72
N ASN A 25 -2.31 25.90 -9.06
CA ASN A 25 -2.14 24.82 -8.09
C ASN A 25 -0.93 25.17 -7.21
N LYS A 26 -1.17 25.80 -6.05
CA LYS A 26 -0.13 26.06 -5.06
C LYS A 26 0.36 24.70 -4.58
N CYS A 27 1.48 24.25 -5.11
CA CYS A 27 2.19 23.10 -4.57
C CYS A 27 2.54 23.46 -3.13
N LYS A 28 1.89 22.79 -2.17
CA LYS A 28 2.13 23.05 -0.75
C LYS A 28 3.61 22.83 -0.47
N GLU A 29 4.26 23.83 0.14
CA GLU A 29 5.66 23.73 0.53
C GLU A 29 5.83 22.58 1.53
N GLN A 30 6.69 21.62 1.18
CA GLN A 30 6.96 20.48 2.06
C GLN A 30 7.82 20.94 3.24
N ARG A 31 7.38 20.67 4.47
CA ARG A 31 8.18 20.93 5.67
C ARG A 31 9.48 20.15 5.59
N LYS A 32 10.61 20.86 5.51
CA LYS A 32 11.95 20.25 5.46
C LYS A 32 12.24 19.59 6.81
N ARG A 33 12.68 18.31 6.78
CA ARG A 33 13.14 17.60 7.98
C ARG A 33 14.58 18.01 8.28
N ILE A 34 14.82 18.44 9.51
CA ILE A 34 16.17 18.68 10.04
C ILE A 34 16.65 17.37 10.66
N TRP A 35 17.81 16.90 10.22
CA TRP A 35 18.40 15.62 10.64
C TRP A 35 19.63 15.86 11.50
N ILE A 36 19.67 15.22 12.66
CA ILE A 36 20.76 15.34 13.62
C ILE A 36 21.41 13.98 13.79
N LYS A 37 22.73 13.93 13.73
CA LYS A 37 23.50 12.71 13.99
C LYS A 37 23.33 12.35 15.47
N SER A 38 22.73 11.19 15.74
CA SER A 38 22.42 10.73 17.09
C SER A 38 23.50 9.78 17.58
N LYS A 39 23.81 8.73 16.82
CA LYS A 39 24.71 7.63 17.23
C LYS A 39 25.52 7.09 16.07
N GLU A 40 26.61 6.41 16.40
CA GLU A 40 27.40 5.62 15.45
C GLU A 40 27.60 4.22 16.00
N PHE A 41 27.57 3.26 15.10
CA PHE A 41 27.74 1.86 15.42
C PHE A 41 28.78 1.25 14.49
N GLU A 42 29.60 0.36 15.02
CA GLU A 42 30.64 -0.34 14.25
C GLU A 42 30.09 -1.57 13.50
N THR A 43 28.86 -2.01 13.83
CA THR A 43 28.29 -3.26 13.32
C THR A 43 26.83 -3.10 12.92
N ALA A 44 26.55 -3.32 11.62
CA ALA A 44 25.23 -3.22 11.00
C ALA A 44 24.09 -4.03 11.67
N LYS A 45 24.41 -5.11 12.39
CA LYS A 45 23.41 -5.97 13.06
C LYS A 45 22.81 -5.33 14.31
N LEU A 46 23.57 -4.50 15.03
CA LEU A 46 23.07 -3.80 16.22
C LEU A 46 22.05 -2.72 15.84
N ASP A 47 22.19 -2.17 14.64
CA ASP A 47 21.41 -1.03 14.15
C ASP A 47 19.99 -1.41 13.76
N ILE A 48 19.84 -2.59 13.12
CA ILE A 48 18.52 -3.12 12.76
C ILE A 48 17.71 -3.36 14.04
N ASN A 49 18.33 -3.95 15.07
CA ASN A 49 17.69 -4.14 16.36
C ASN A 49 17.33 -2.81 17.03
N TYR A 50 18.18 -1.78 16.96
CA TYR A 50 17.87 -0.45 17.48
C TYR A 50 16.63 0.14 16.78
N VAL A 51 16.58 0.12 15.45
CA VAL A 51 15.45 0.64 14.67
C VAL A 51 14.16 -0.18 14.88
N ASP A 52 14.27 -1.50 14.97
CA ASP A 52 13.12 -2.38 15.23
C ASP A 52 12.55 -2.15 16.64
N ASN A 53 13.40 -1.88 17.63
CA ASN A 53 12.99 -1.53 18.99
C ASN A 53 12.30 -0.16 19.08
N LEU A 54 12.64 0.78 18.19
CA LEU A 54 11.99 2.10 18.09
C LEU A 54 10.56 2.05 17.54
N LYS A 55 10.08 0.88 17.08
CA LYS A 55 8.67 0.48 16.84
C LYS A 55 7.73 1.48 16.16
N THR A 56 8.22 2.50 15.46
CA THR A 56 7.35 3.54 14.86
C THR A 56 7.65 3.85 13.40
N GLY A 57 8.69 3.25 12.81
CA GLY A 57 9.09 3.50 11.43
C GLY A 57 8.66 2.40 10.45
N THR A 58 8.16 2.77 9.28
CA THR A 58 8.19 1.87 8.11
C THR A 58 9.39 2.27 7.26
N LYS A 59 10.13 1.29 6.72
CA LYS A 59 11.19 1.55 5.72
C LYS A 59 10.56 2.21 4.49
N ILE A 60 10.99 3.42 4.14
CA ILE A 60 10.40 4.21 3.05
C ILE A 60 11.28 4.15 1.80
N THR A 61 12.57 4.44 1.95
CA THR A 61 13.47 4.57 0.81
C THR A 61 14.85 4.06 1.17
N THR A 62 15.48 3.41 0.19
CA THR A 62 16.92 3.14 0.18
C THR A 62 17.51 3.88 -1.00
N CYS A 63 18.50 4.73 -0.76
CA CYS A 63 19.24 5.42 -1.82
C CYS A 63 20.74 5.20 -1.61
N ASN A 64 21.44 4.90 -2.71
CA ASN A 64 22.88 4.78 -2.69
C ASN A 64 23.48 6.12 -3.10
N SER A 65 24.50 6.54 -2.37
CA SER A 65 25.28 7.75 -2.62
C SER A 65 26.77 7.38 -2.64
N SER A 66 27.63 8.29 -3.09
CA SER A 66 29.09 8.10 -3.00
C SER A 66 29.55 7.86 -1.56
N ALA A 67 28.90 8.50 -0.59
CA ALA A 67 29.13 8.30 0.84
C ALA A 67 28.64 6.93 1.36
N GLY A 68 27.86 6.18 0.57
CA GLY A 68 27.35 4.86 0.90
C GLY A 68 25.83 4.74 0.83
N CYS A 69 25.27 3.73 1.49
CA CYS A 69 23.86 3.38 1.41
C CYS A 69 23.06 4.07 2.52
N LYS A 70 22.07 4.88 2.14
CA LYS A 70 21.15 5.54 3.06
C LYS A 70 19.84 4.78 3.11
N VAL A 71 19.44 4.34 4.30
CA VAL A 71 18.15 3.70 4.57
C VAL A 71 17.32 4.61 5.46
N THR A 72 16.18 5.08 4.95
CA THR A 72 15.31 6.01 5.67
C THR A 72 14.06 5.30 6.19
N TYR A 73 13.82 5.43 7.48
CA TYR A 73 12.62 5.02 8.21
C TYR A 73 11.85 6.26 8.60
N CYS A 74 10.57 6.35 8.28
CA CYS A 74 9.75 7.45 8.80
C CYS A 74 8.51 6.90 9.48
N CYS A 75 8.03 7.68 10.42
CA CYS A 75 6.74 7.43 11.00
C CYS A 75 5.66 7.58 9.91
N THR A 76 4.88 6.51 9.69
CA THR A 76 3.82 6.50 8.67
C THR A 76 2.44 6.84 9.25
N ALA A 77 2.43 7.39 10.46
CA ALA A 77 1.24 7.94 11.06
C ALA A 77 1.15 9.46 10.80
N GLY A 78 -0.08 9.98 10.76
CA GLY A 78 -0.39 11.23 10.05
C GLY A 78 -0.82 11.00 8.59
N GLU A 79 -1.48 11.95 7.94
CA GLU A 79 -2.07 11.86 6.57
C GLU A 79 -1.02 12.03 5.46
N TYR A 80 -0.99 11.11 4.49
CA TYR A 80 -0.02 11.10 3.39
C TYR A 80 -0.07 12.43 2.63
N ARG A 81 1.09 13.07 2.43
CA ARG A 81 1.30 14.39 1.78
C ARG A 81 0.61 15.60 2.40
N SER A 82 -0.14 15.44 3.49
CA SER A 82 -0.87 16.55 4.14
C SER A 82 -0.35 16.82 5.54
N ASN A 83 -0.42 15.80 6.41
CA ASN A 83 -0.09 15.89 7.83
C ASN A 83 0.84 14.72 8.21
N GLU A 84 1.88 14.49 7.42
CA GLU A 84 2.84 13.43 7.71
C GLU A 84 3.60 13.76 8.99
N CYS A 85 3.82 12.74 9.82
CA CYS A 85 4.65 12.93 10.99
C CYS A 85 6.06 13.35 10.55
N PRO A 86 6.61 14.44 11.14
CA PRO A 86 7.96 14.87 10.83
C PRO A 86 9.01 13.90 11.37
N ALA A 87 8.64 13.04 12.34
CA ALA A 87 9.56 12.08 12.96
C ALA A 87 10.05 11.01 11.98
N GLY A 88 11.37 10.84 11.94
CA GLY A 88 12.02 9.82 11.15
C GLY A 88 13.44 9.56 11.63
N ILE A 89 13.98 8.46 11.13
CA ILE A 89 15.34 8.00 11.39
C ILE A 89 15.93 7.60 10.05
N TYR A 90 17.17 7.96 9.76
CA TYR A 90 17.90 7.32 8.68
C TYR A 90 19.22 6.75 9.17
N LEU A 91 19.56 5.62 8.58
CA LEU A 91 20.85 4.96 8.72
C LEU A 91 21.69 5.32 7.48
N LEU A 92 22.93 5.70 7.69
CA LEU A 92 23.92 5.84 6.64
C LEU A 92 25.00 4.77 6.84
N PHE A 93 25.01 3.78 5.95
CA PHE A 93 26.07 2.79 5.85
C PHE A 93 27.18 3.39 5.02
N HIS A 94 28.31 3.71 5.63
CA HIS A 94 29.42 4.34 4.92
C HIS A 94 30.03 3.37 3.90
N SER A 95 30.47 3.89 2.74
CA SER A 95 31.17 3.09 1.73
C SER A 95 32.63 2.84 2.11
N GLU A 96 33.24 3.80 2.81
CA GLU A 96 34.66 3.80 3.18
C GLU A 96 34.95 3.06 4.50
N SER A 97 33.91 2.81 5.30
CA SER A 97 34.05 2.13 6.59
C SER A 97 32.87 1.21 6.87
N SER A 98 33.06 0.22 7.75
CA SER A 98 31.96 -0.62 8.24
C SER A 98 31.07 0.07 9.27
N VAL A 99 31.26 1.38 9.49
CA VAL A 99 30.52 2.17 10.46
C VAL A 99 29.16 2.55 9.89
N VAL A 100 28.16 2.58 10.76
CA VAL A 100 26.81 3.03 10.44
C VAL A 100 26.48 4.22 11.32
N SER A 101 26.20 5.37 10.70
CA SER A 101 25.77 6.56 11.41
C SER A 101 24.25 6.64 11.40
N VAL A 102 23.67 6.86 12.57
CA VAL A 102 22.23 7.02 12.78
C VAL A 102 21.89 8.49 12.93
N TYR A 103 20.91 8.93 12.16
CA TYR A 103 20.40 10.28 12.19
C TYR A 103 18.93 10.27 12.55
N GLU A 104 18.56 11.09 13.52
CA GLU A 104 17.21 11.23 14.01
C GLU A 104 16.72 12.65 13.66
N THR A 105 15.42 12.79 13.38
CA THR A 105 14.86 14.12 13.19
C THR A 105 14.73 14.84 14.52
N GLN A 106 15.03 16.14 14.53
CA GLN A 106 14.87 16.99 15.73
C GLN A 106 13.40 17.10 16.19
N ASN A 107 12.46 16.90 15.27
CA ASN A 107 11.04 17.07 15.55
C ASN A 107 10.48 15.89 16.34
N GLU A 108 9.81 16.20 17.45
CA GLU A 108 9.02 15.22 18.19
C GLU A 108 7.91 14.63 17.31
N HIS A 109 7.46 13.42 17.66
CA HIS A 109 6.29 12.83 17.04
C HIS A 109 5.12 13.80 17.17
N SER A 110 4.53 14.20 16.04
CA SER A 110 3.19 14.79 16.07
C SER A 110 2.28 13.85 16.87
N ASN A 111 1.37 14.38 17.70
CA ASN A 111 0.57 13.61 18.65
C ASN A 111 -0.52 12.76 17.93
N HIS A 112 -0.11 11.93 16.98
CA HIS A 112 -1.00 11.08 16.21
C HIS A 112 -1.23 9.78 16.97
N ALA A 113 -2.49 9.45 17.22
CA ALA A 113 -2.84 8.10 17.61
C ALA A 113 -2.36 7.14 16.50
N GLY A 114 -1.70 6.05 16.89
CA GLY A 114 -1.25 5.02 15.96
C GLY A 114 -2.36 4.71 14.95
N ARG A 115 -2.06 4.79 13.66
CA ARG A 115 -3.08 4.52 12.64
C ARG A 115 -3.58 3.09 12.86
N ASN A 116 -4.82 2.94 13.30
CA ASN A 116 -5.55 1.66 13.29
C ASN A 116 -5.80 1.24 11.83
N ARG A 117 -4.74 0.81 11.15
CA ARG A 117 -4.76 0.28 9.78
C ARG A 117 -5.40 -1.11 9.84
N GLY A 118 -6.40 -1.33 8.98
CA GLY A 118 -7.16 -2.58 8.96
C GLY A 118 -8.34 -2.61 9.93
N LEU A 119 -8.91 -3.81 10.08
CA LEU A 119 -10.04 -4.11 10.97
C LEU A 119 -9.56 -4.27 12.41
N SER A 120 -10.40 -3.97 13.40
CA SER A 120 -10.12 -4.27 14.81
C SER A 120 -9.92 -5.77 15.00
N MET A 121 -9.19 -6.20 16.03
CA MET A 121 -8.96 -7.64 16.29
C MET A 121 -10.27 -8.41 16.40
N VAL A 122 -11.24 -7.87 17.16
CA VAL A 122 -12.59 -8.44 17.29
C VAL A 122 -13.25 -8.60 15.92
N ALA A 123 -13.22 -7.57 15.07
CA ALA A 123 -13.81 -7.66 13.73
C ALA A 123 -13.08 -8.66 12.82
N ARG A 124 -11.76 -8.82 12.96
CA ARG A 124 -11.00 -9.82 12.17
C ARG A 124 -11.42 -11.23 12.52
N GLU A 125 -11.55 -11.53 13.81
CA GLU A 125 -11.92 -12.87 14.28
C GLU A 125 -13.33 -13.23 13.81
N MET A 126 -14.27 -12.29 13.95
CA MET A 126 -15.63 -12.47 13.46
C MET A 126 -15.68 -12.70 11.95
N VAL A 127 -14.87 -11.96 11.17
CA VAL A 127 -14.80 -12.16 9.72
C VAL A 127 -14.19 -13.53 9.38
N ARG A 128 -13.22 -14.03 10.16
CA ARG A 128 -12.68 -15.39 9.96
C ARG A 128 -13.75 -16.44 10.22
N GLN A 129 -14.49 -16.33 11.34
CA GLN A 129 -15.60 -17.24 11.65
C GLN A 129 -16.65 -17.25 10.53
N LEU A 130 -17.15 -16.09 10.12
CA LEU A 130 -18.12 -15.99 9.03
C LEU A 130 -17.60 -16.55 7.70
N PHE A 131 -16.29 -16.44 7.45
CA PHE A 131 -15.65 -16.97 6.26
C PHE A 131 -15.58 -18.51 6.27
N GLU A 132 -15.31 -19.10 7.44
CA GLU A 132 -15.37 -20.54 7.66
C GLU A 132 -16.80 -21.07 7.59
N ASP A 133 -17.77 -20.32 8.10
CA ASP A 133 -19.22 -20.60 7.98
C ASP A 133 -19.75 -20.48 6.53
N GLY A 134 -18.88 -20.13 5.56
CA GLY A 134 -19.22 -20.05 4.14
C GLY A 134 -19.70 -18.68 3.67
N ILE A 135 -19.85 -17.69 4.54
CA ILE A 135 -20.25 -16.33 4.21
C ILE A 135 -19.02 -15.54 3.73
N ARG A 136 -18.68 -15.69 2.44
CA ARG A 136 -17.45 -15.12 1.84
C ARG A 136 -17.65 -13.77 1.14
N LYS A 137 -18.90 -13.38 0.87
CA LYS A 137 -19.21 -12.13 0.15
C LYS A 137 -19.15 -10.93 1.10
N PRO A 138 -18.48 -9.82 0.74
CA PRO A 138 -18.37 -8.65 1.61
C PRO A 138 -19.71 -8.09 2.08
N ASN A 139 -20.71 -8.01 1.19
CA ASN A 139 -22.04 -7.49 1.55
C ASN A 139 -22.79 -8.42 2.52
N ALA A 140 -22.61 -9.74 2.39
CA ALA A 140 -23.21 -10.70 3.29
C ALA A 140 -22.57 -10.66 4.68
N ILE A 141 -21.26 -10.45 4.74
CA ILE A 141 -20.54 -10.23 6.01
C ILE A 141 -21.02 -8.93 6.67
N VAL A 142 -21.19 -7.85 5.92
CA VAL A 142 -21.75 -6.60 6.46
C VAL A 142 -23.15 -6.81 7.04
N ALA A 143 -24.03 -7.51 6.32
CA ALA A 143 -25.36 -7.87 6.83
C ALA A 143 -25.27 -8.72 8.12
N ALA A 144 -24.33 -9.67 8.19
CA ALA A 144 -24.11 -10.47 9.40
C ALA A 144 -23.64 -9.62 10.61
N PHE A 145 -22.84 -8.57 10.37
CA PHE A 145 -22.45 -7.62 11.43
C PHE A 145 -23.65 -6.80 11.91
N GLN A 146 -24.52 -6.36 11.00
CA GLN A 146 -25.75 -5.62 11.33
C GLN A 146 -26.71 -6.48 12.15
N ASN A 147 -26.92 -7.74 11.75
CA ASN A 147 -27.77 -8.69 12.47
C ASN A 147 -27.28 -9.00 13.89
N ARG A 148 -25.97 -8.83 14.16
CA ARG A 148 -25.35 -9.05 15.47
C ARG A 148 -25.18 -7.75 16.28
N CYS A 149 -25.76 -6.63 15.82
CA CYS A 149 -25.64 -5.30 16.45
C CYS A 149 -24.18 -4.84 16.65
N LEU A 150 -23.26 -5.28 15.79
CA LEU A 150 -21.85 -4.92 15.84
C LEU A 150 -21.56 -3.71 14.97
N LYS A 151 -20.51 -2.95 15.34
CA LYS A 151 -20.04 -1.81 14.54
C LYS A 151 -19.59 -2.28 13.16
N GLU A 152 -20.24 -1.76 12.12
CA GLU A 152 -19.97 -2.14 10.73
C GLU A 152 -18.51 -1.82 10.35
N PRO A 153 -17.75 -2.81 9.83
CA PRO A 153 -16.41 -2.56 9.32
C PRO A 153 -16.48 -1.79 8.00
N LYS A 154 -15.57 -0.82 7.80
CA LYS A 154 -15.46 -0.10 6.52
C LYS A 154 -15.27 -1.09 5.37
N LYS A 155 -16.16 -1.07 4.36
CA LYS A 155 -16.17 -1.99 3.20
C LYS A 155 -14.80 -2.17 2.53
N LEU A 156 -14.02 -1.09 2.36
CA LEU A 156 -12.68 -1.15 1.77
C LEU A 156 -11.71 -2.01 2.61
N LYS A 157 -11.71 -1.82 3.93
CA LYS A 157 -10.87 -2.59 4.86
C LYS A 157 -11.27 -4.07 4.86
N LEU A 158 -12.57 -4.35 4.79
CA LEU A 158 -13.12 -5.70 4.70
C LEU A 158 -12.68 -6.39 3.40
N LYS A 159 -12.83 -5.73 2.25
CA LYS A 159 -12.38 -6.27 0.95
C LYS A 159 -10.90 -6.64 0.97
N ASN A 160 -10.04 -5.75 1.47
CA ASN A 160 -8.60 -6.01 1.57
C ASN A 160 -8.29 -7.19 2.50
N PHE A 161 -9.02 -7.32 3.61
CA PHE A 161 -8.86 -8.44 4.53
C PHE A 161 -9.30 -9.78 3.90
N LEU A 162 -10.41 -9.79 3.17
CA LEU A 162 -10.91 -10.99 2.47
C LEU A 162 -10.01 -11.42 1.30
N VAL A 163 -9.32 -10.50 0.64
CA VAL A 163 -8.29 -10.85 -0.35
C VAL A 163 -7.17 -11.64 0.32
N LYS A 164 -6.66 -11.16 1.46
CA LYS A 164 -5.61 -11.87 2.22
C LYS A 164 -6.09 -13.24 2.70
N LEU A 165 -7.29 -13.33 3.25
CA LEU A 165 -7.86 -14.61 3.70
C LEU A 165 -8.01 -15.62 2.56
N ARG A 166 -8.43 -15.17 1.37
CA ARG A 166 -8.52 -16.05 0.20
C ARG A 166 -7.16 -16.51 -0.28
N GLN A 167 -6.16 -15.62 -0.26
CA GLN A 167 -4.79 -15.98 -0.61
C GLN A 167 -4.19 -16.99 0.37
N GLU A 168 -4.48 -16.84 1.67
CA GLU A 168 -4.05 -17.77 2.72
C GLU A 168 -4.69 -19.16 2.54
N LYS A 169 -5.99 -19.23 2.19
CA LYS A 169 -6.72 -20.50 2.09
C LYS A 169 -6.63 -21.20 0.72
N PHE A 170 -6.63 -20.43 -0.37
CA PHE A 170 -6.71 -20.97 -1.74
C PHE A 170 -5.46 -20.69 -2.57
N GLY A 171 -4.49 -19.96 -2.02
CA GLY A 171 -3.31 -19.54 -2.76
C GLY A 171 -3.56 -18.32 -3.66
N PRO A 172 -2.58 -17.99 -4.51
CA PRO A 172 -2.66 -16.82 -5.37
C PRO A 172 -3.85 -16.90 -6.33
N PRO A 173 -4.53 -15.77 -6.61
CA PRO A 173 -5.71 -15.76 -7.49
C PRO A 173 -5.36 -16.05 -8.96
N THR A 174 -4.10 -15.85 -9.33
CA THR A 174 -3.58 -16.10 -10.67
C THR A 174 -2.55 -17.22 -10.57
N ILE A 175 -2.86 -18.36 -11.17
CA ILE A 175 -1.92 -19.46 -11.34
C ILE A 175 -1.22 -19.23 -12.68
N PRO A 176 0.12 -19.13 -12.74
CA PRO A 176 0.81 -18.98 -14.01
C PRO A 176 0.65 -20.26 -14.84
N VAL A 177 0.59 -20.13 -16.16
CA VAL A 177 0.32 -21.26 -17.08
C VAL A 177 1.29 -22.42 -16.88
N LYS A 178 2.55 -22.13 -16.55
CA LYS A 178 3.58 -23.14 -16.24
C LYS A 178 3.24 -24.04 -15.04
N ASP A 179 2.46 -23.54 -14.08
CA ASP A 179 2.03 -24.27 -12.88
C ASP A 179 0.63 -24.88 -13.08
N PHE A 180 0.00 -24.61 -14.24
CA PHE A 180 -1.30 -25.15 -14.61
C PHE A 180 -1.14 -26.52 -15.27
N ASN A 181 -0.92 -27.55 -14.45
CA ASN A 181 -0.84 -28.94 -14.92
C ASN A 181 -2.23 -29.57 -15.04
N TRP A 182 -2.98 -29.15 -16.07
CA TRP A 182 -4.34 -29.61 -16.32
C TRP A 182 -4.42 -31.06 -16.82
N CYS A 183 -3.38 -31.53 -17.50
CA CYS A 183 -3.38 -32.83 -18.16
C CYS A 183 -3.24 -33.99 -17.16
N ASP A 184 -2.43 -33.83 -16.11
CA ASP A 184 -2.16 -34.92 -15.17
C ASP A 184 -3.32 -35.17 -14.19
N ALA A 185 -4.11 -34.14 -13.85
CA ALA A 185 -5.21 -34.26 -12.90
C ALA A 185 -6.46 -35.01 -13.43
N ARG A 186 -6.53 -35.30 -14.74
CA ARG A 186 -7.68 -35.93 -15.39
C ARG A 186 -7.49 -37.40 -15.75
N MET A 187 -6.27 -37.92 -15.64
CA MET A 187 -5.95 -39.31 -16.00
C MET A 187 -6.44 -40.33 -14.95
N ASP A 188 -6.84 -39.89 -13.76
CA ASP A 188 -7.38 -40.75 -12.68
C ASP A 188 -8.90 -41.00 -12.77
N VAL A 189 -9.59 -40.44 -13.77
CA VAL A 189 -10.98 -40.81 -14.02
C VAL A 189 -10.95 -42.14 -14.77
N ALA A 190 -11.18 -43.24 -14.05
CA ALA A 190 -11.38 -44.56 -14.64
C ALA A 190 -12.45 -44.43 -15.73
N VAL A 191 -12.03 -44.59 -16.98
CA VAL A 191 -12.93 -44.69 -18.12
C VAL A 191 -13.71 -45.98 -17.92
N GLU A 192 -14.94 -45.89 -17.39
CA GLU A 192 -15.88 -47.00 -17.40
C GLU A 192 -16.00 -47.48 -18.85
N GLN A 193 -15.41 -48.64 -19.13
CA GLN A 193 -15.63 -49.34 -20.38
C GLN A 193 -17.11 -49.68 -20.46
N ARG A 194 -17.87 -48.90 -21.24
CA ARG A 194 -19.22 -49.29 -21.66
C ARG A 194 -19.10 -50.55 -22.50
N PHE A 195 -19.34 -51.70 -21.88
CA PHE A 195 -19.58 -52.94 -22.61
C PHE A 195 -20.90 -52.79 -23.40
N PRO A 196 -20.92 -53.07 -24.70
CA PRO A 196 -22.16 -53.06 -25.47
C PRO A 196 -23.07 -54.16 -24.94
N THR A 197 -24.28 -53.79 -24.54
CA THR A 197 -25.32 -54.71 -24.09
C THR A 197 -25.80 -55.51 -25.30
N PHE A 198 -25.31 -56.74 -25.47
CA PHE A 198 -25.89 -57.68 -26.42
C PHE A 198 -27.26 -58.09 -25.87
N LEU A 199 -28.33 -57.59 -26.48
CA LEU A 199 -29.68 -58.11 -26.30
C LEU A 199 -29.74 -59.49 -26.95
N VAL A 200 -29.77 -60.54 -26.13
CA VAL A 200 -30.10 -61.89 -26.58
C VAL A 200 -31.62 -61.95 -26.69
N GLU A 201 -32.13 -61.89 -27.91
CA GLU A 201 -33.53 -62.19 -28.22
C GLU A 201 -33.83 -63.64 -27.83
N ARG A 202 -34.80 -63.84 -26.94
CA ARG A 202 -35.37 -65.15 -26.64
C ARG A 202 -36.35 -65.51 -27.74
N THR A 203 -35.99 -66.47 -28.59
CA THR A 203 -36.96 -67.18 -29.43
C THR A 203 -37.54 -68.37 -28.66
N THR A 204 -38.86 -68.29 -28.45
CA THR A 204 -39.88 -69.35 -28.28
C THR A 204 -39.61 -70.52 -27.36
#